data_AF-A0A1Y3MYA4-F1
#
_entry.id   AF-A0A1Y3MYA4-F1
#
_cell.length_a   1.000
_cell.length_b   1.000
_cell.length_c   1.000
_cell.angle_alpha   90.00
_cell.angle_beta   90.00
_cell.angle_gamma   90.00
#
_symmetry.space_group_name_H-M   'P 1'
#
loop_
_entity.id
_entity.type
_entity.pdbx_description
1 polymer ?
#
loop_
_entity_poly.entity_id
_entity_poly.type
_entity_poly.pdbx_seq_one_letter_code
_entity_poly.pdbx_strand_id
1 'polypeptide(L)'
;KQQETVFPGFDSEEAVEALKYLKYLKNEIANDEIFKETEGVAAEALFSGNGLFIRFWDMGYPNPLFYQTSSPGSKKGINTNTSVVSGINLAINRFINEENVKAAYEVIKYLTSEEIQREIIVKKYNLYTAITKLYDDEEICSILSCPLVKKARTVPRILEIDDTEEKNNQRSQFLNEFLFGNKRVEEILEKIIGEKKFYDYSIKNPTGLIMFIVLLALIGIIVTIFLIFNQKKYDKHYRFFSKDMYWMYCVGIIITIGSEFFKFGNLSSFKCQMGYSIFFVGLTISYIPILYKLLITIPDVGNSLKFYWQKNKIKFIIIGVLIEIAINLLFIAAPFTVNDDKSHKNYNRCTMKSTFAISNYVILFMIRIYMLKDSVKTKKQKEISTIVTTTKSNISTDIGDVSNLSYTDSKSTIIEKIINYHYTQYSIANEKGLTYYIKNTDTNYEKNDSNINYSFAYK
;
A
#
# COMPACT_ATOMS: atom_id res chain seq x y z
N LYS A 1 -32.00 5.98 24.60
CA LYS A 1 -31.57 5.59 23.23
C LYS A 1 -31.53 6.84 22.37
N GLN A 2 -30.38 7.52 22.30
CA GLN A 2 -30.17 8.55 21.27
C GLN A 2 -30.04 7.82 19.94
N GLN A 3 -30.89 8.19 18.99
CA GLN A 3 -30.76 7.79 17.60
C GLN A 3 -29.40 8.30 17.14
N GLU A 4 -28.45 7.40 16.85
CA GLU A 4 -27.18 7.75 16.21
C GLU A 4 -27.52 8.44 14.89
N THR A 5 -27.58 9.78 14.90
CA THR A 5 -27.63 10.55 13.68
C THR A 5 -26.25 10.41 13.06
N VAL A 6 -26.12 9.45 12.15
CA VAL A 6 -24.90 9.21 11.37
C VAL A 6 -24.50 10.54 10.75
N PHE A 7 -23.33 11.04 11.14
CA PHE A 7 -22.77 12.25 10.53
C PHE A 7 -22.63 11.98 9.02
N PRO A 8 -23.13 12.86 8.14
CA PRO A 8 -23.15 12.60 6.71
C PRO A 8 -21.73 12.36 6.18
N GLY A 9 -21.55 11.29 5.41
CA GLY A 9 -20.28 10.98 4.76
C GLY A 9 -19.96 11.97 3.63
N PHE A 10 -18.71 11.95 3.15
CA PHE A 10 -18.29 12.78 2.01
C PHE A 10 -18.99 12.40 0.69
N ASP A 11 -19.64 11.24 0.64
CA ASP A 11 -20.43 10.72 -0.48
C ASP A 11 -21.92 11.12 -0.43
N SER A 12 -22.31 11.96 0.53
CA SER A 12 -23.69 12.42 0.73
C SER A 12 -24.05 13.66 -0.09
N GLU A 13 -25.35 13.85 -0.34
CA GLU A 13 -25.88 15.10 -0.91
C GLU A 13 -25.62 16.28 0.04
N GLU A 14 -25.68 16.06 1.35
CA GLU A 14 -25.37 17.08 2.35
C GLU A 14 -23.92 17.58 2.24
N ALA A 15 -22.95 16.71 1.93
CA ALA A 15 -21.56 17.11 1.71
C ALA A 15 -21.41 17.96 0.44
N VAL A 16 -22.15 17.62 -0.63
CA VAL A 16 -22.20 18.41 -1.87
C VAL A 16 -22.78 19.79 -1.60
N GLU A 17 -23.92 19.86 -0.92
CA GLU A 17 -24.58 21.12 -0.57
C GLU A 17 -23.73 21.97 0.36
N ALA A 18 -23.09 21.37 1.38
CA ALA A 18 -22.22 22.08 2.30
C ALA A 18 -21.04 22.75 1.57
N LEU A 19 -20.39 22.05 0.63
CA LEU A 19 -19.30 22.63 -0.16
C LEU A 19 -19.80 23.74 -1.11
N LYS A 20 -20.95 23.55 -1.76
CA LYS A 20 -21.56 24.60 -2.59
C LYS A 20 -21.85 25.85 -1.76
N TYR A 21 -22.41 25.67 -0.57
CA TYR A 21 -22.72 26.76 0.33
C TYR A 21 -21.45 27.44 0.86
N LEU A 22 -20.40 26.67 1.16
CA LEU A 22 -19.11 27.22 1.56
C LEU A 22 -18.50 28.10 0.46
N LYS A 23 -18.58 27.68 -0.81
CA LYS A 23 -18.15 28.49 -1.96
C LYS A 23 -19.02 29.73 -2.13
N TYR A 24 -20.32 29.62 -1.91
CA TYR A 24 -21.24 30.77 -1.90
C TYR A 24 -20.85 31.79 -0.82
N LEU A 25 -20.62 31.35 0.43
CA LEU A 25 -20.16 32.22 1.52
C LEU A 25 -18.85 32.92 1.15
N LYS A 26 -17.92 32.19 0.53
CA LYS A 26 -16.65 32.72 0.05
C LYS A 26 -16.80 33.83 -0.99
N ASN A 27 -17.73 33.66 -1.92
CA ASN A 27 -17.88 34.53 -3.09
C ASN A 27 -18.81 35.74 -2.83
N GLU A 28 -19.87 35.55 -2.03
CA GLU A 28 -20.94 36.54 -1.88
C GLU A 28 -20.90 37.29 -0.56
N ILE A 29 -20.42 36.66 0.51
CA ILE A 29 -20.38 37.26 1.86
C ILE A 29 -18.98 37.71 2.24
N ALA A 30 -17.98 36.90 1.88
CA ALA A 30 -16.58 37.19 2.08
C ALA A 30 -15.90 37.50 0.72
N ASN A 31 -14.57 37.52 0.74
CA ASN A 31 -13.74 37.55 -0.46
C ASN A 31 -12.55 36.59 -0.28
N ASP A 32 -11.73 36.44 -1.33
CA ASP A 32 -10.57 35.55 -1.31
C ASP A 32 -9.53 35.91 -0.23
N GLU A 33 -9.41 37.18 0.12
CA GLU A 33 -8.48 37.67 1.14
C GLU A 33 -8.94 37.19 2.52
N ILE A 34 -10.15 37.59 2.92
CA ILE A 34 -10.78 37.21 4.20
C ILE A 34 -10.84 35.69 4.38
N PHE A 35 -11.15 34.93 3.32
CA PHE A 35 -11.28 33.48 3.43
C PHE A 35 -9.94 32.72 3.50
N LYS A 36 -8.84 33.37 3.13
CA LYS A 36 -7.48 32.83 3.30
C LYS A 36 -6.83 33.26 4.60
N GLU A 37 -7.46 34.18 5.33
CA GLU A 37 -6.91 34.67 6.56
C GLU A 37 -6.73 33.57 7.59
N THR A 38 -5.72 33.78 8.43
CA THR A 38 -5.40 32.87 9.51
C THR A 38 -6.33 33.09 10.70
N GLU A 39 -6.23 32.17 11.65
CA GLU A 39 -6.89 32.29 12.95
C GLU A 39 -6.60 33.63 13.66
N GLY A 40 -5.44 34.25 13.42
CA GLY A 40 -5.09 35.55 14.01
C GLY A 40 -6.07 36.68 13.66
N VAL A 41 -6.57 36.73 12.43
CA VAL A 41 -7.53 37.78 12.01
C VAL A 41 -8.89 37.56 12.66
N ALA A 42 -9.32 36.31 12.80
CA ALA A 42 -10.55 36.00 13.51
C ALA A 42 -10.44 36.36 15.01
N ALA A 43 -9.27 36.15 15.61
CA ALA A 43 -8.98 36.59 16.98
C ALA A 43 -8.99 38.13 17.09
N GLU A 44 -8.35 38.85 16.16
CA GLU A 44 -8.36 40.30 16.13
C GLU A 44 -9.77 40.87 15.97
N ALA A 45 -10.58 40.31 15.06
CA ALA A 45 -11.99 40.67 14.90
C ALA A 45 -12.79 40.43 16.19
N LEU A 46 -12.48 39.35 16.90
CA LEU A 46 -13.11 39.03 18.18
C LEU A 46 -12.72 40.02 19.26
N PHE A 47 -11.45 40.44 19.35
CA PHE A 47 -11.01 41.39 20.39
C PHE A 47 -11.41 42.83 20.09
N SER A 48 -11.35 43.24 18.82
CA SER A 48 -11.70 44.60 18.39
C SER A 48 -13.20 44.87 18.35
N GLY A 49 -14.04 43.82 18.25
CA GLY A 49 -15.48 43.98 18.05
C GLY A 49 -15.88 44.25 16.60
N ASN A 50 -14.94 44.14 15.66
CA ASN A 50 -15.17 44.48 14.25
C ASN A 50 -15.84 43.35 13.44
N GLY A 51 -15.95 42.14 13.98
CA GLY A 51 -16.66 41.03 13.31
C GLY A 51 -18.15 41.04 13.61
N LEU A 52 -18.99 40.68 12.62
CA LEU A 52 -20.43 40.47 12.83
C LEU A 52 -20.73 39.02 13.26
N PHE A 53 -20.12 38.05 12.59
CA PHE A 53 -20.17 36.64 12.94
C PHE A 53 -18.74 36.09 12.94
N ILE A 54 -18.34 35.48 14.05
CA ILE A 54 -16.99 34.95 14.22
C ILE A 54 -17.12 33.50 14.68
N ARG A 55 -16.46 32.60 13.95
CA ARG A 55 -16.28 31.21 14.37
C ARG A 55 -14.88 31.08 14.93
N PHE A 56 -14.79 30.77 16.22
CA PHE A 56 -13.52 30.66 16.92
C PHE A 56 -13.54 29.56 17.98
N TRP A 57 -12.37 29.20 18.50
CA TRP A 57 -12.25 28.31 19.65
C TRP A 57 -12.66 29.01 20.94
N ASP A 58 -12.98 28.21 21.96
CA ASP A 58 -13.11 28.76 23.31
C ASP A 58 -11.73 29.22 23.82
N MET A 59 -11.61 30.52 24.08
CA MET A 59 -10.38 31.15 24.58
C MET A 59 -10.46 31.54 26.07
N GLY A 60 -11.59 31.30 26.75
CA GLY A 60 -11.72 31.69 28.15
C GLY A 60 -11.78 33.20 28.39
N TYR A 61 -11.99 33.98 27.34
CA TYR A 61 -12.13 35.42 27.43
C TYR A 61 -13.52 35.85 26.95
N PRO A 62 -14.48 36.10 27.86
CA PRO A 62 -15.79 36.58 27.48
C PRO A 62 -15.64 38.02 26.95
N ASN A 63 -15.80 38.21 25.65
CA ASN A 63 -15.92 39.55 25.09
C ASN A 63 -17.38 40.01 25.26
N PRO A 64 -17.65 41.08 26.05
CA PRO A 64 -19.01 41.57 26.30
C PRO A 64 -19.72 42.07 25.04
N LEU A 65 -19.01 42.32 23.94
CA LEU A 65 -19.58 42.72 22.65
C LEU A 65 -20.25 41.57 21.92
N PHE A 66 -19.98 40.32 22.30
CA PHE A 66 -20.46 39.13 21.60
C PHE A 66 -21.28 38.23 22.51
N TYR A 67 -22.34 37.66 21.94
CA TYR A 67 -23.01 36.51 22.53
C TYR A 67 -22.55 35.23 21.83
N GLN A 68 -22.33 34.16 22.58
CA GLN A 68 -21.93 32.87 22.04
C GLN A 68 -23.16 32.01 21.72
N THR A 69 -23.13 31.31 20.59
CA THR A 69 -24.20 30.39 20.18
C THR A 69 -23.64 29.19 19.42
N SER A 70 -24.44 28.13 19.30
CA SER A 70 -24.10 26.97 18.47
C SER A 70 -24.08 27.35 16.98
N SER A 71 -23.26 26.66 16.20
CA SER A 71 -23.23 26.88 14.75
C SER A 71 -24.59 26.54 14.11
N PRO A 72 -25.08 27.37 13.16
CA PRO A 72 -26.33 27.10 12.47
C PRO A 72 -26.19 25.90 11.52
N GLY A 73 -27.24 25.10 11.40
CA GLY A 73 -27.34 24.05 10.39
C GLY A 73 -28.10 24.49 9.14
N SER A 74 -28.17 23.60 8.15
CA SER A 74 -28.83 23.85 6.87
C SER A 74 -30.35 23.96 6.95
N LYS A 75 -30.97 23.48 8.05
CA LYS A 75 -32.42 23.51 8.25
C LYS A 75 -32.77 24.34 9.48
N LYS A 76 -33.83 25.14 9.38
CA LYS A 76 -34.34 25.96 10.49
C LYS A 76 -34.64 25.09 11.72
N GLY A 77 -34.18 25.52 12.89
CA GLY A 77 -34.33 24.77 14.14
C GLY A 77 -33.39 23.56 14.27
N ILE A 78 -32.63 23.24 13.22
CA ILE A 78 -31.50 22.31 13.30
C ILE A 78 -30.25 23.14 13.45
N ASN A 79 -29.80 23.29 14.69
CA ASN A 79 -28.44 23.72 14.94
C ASN A 79 -27.53 22.52 14.71
N THR A 80 -26.42 22.73 14.01
CA THR A 80 -25.29 21.80 14.10
C THR A 80 -24.68 22.04 15.47
N ASN A 81 -25.33 21.50 16.50
CA ASN A 81 -24.73 21.37 17.83
C ASN A 81 -23.47 20.47 17.78
N THR A 82 -23.13 19.99 16.58
CA THR A 82 -21.85 19.53 16.07
C THR A 82 -20.72 20.54 16.28
N SER A 83 -20.32 20.70 17.54
CA SER A 83 -19.00 21.20 17.87
C SER A 83 -18.00 20.05 17.68
N VAL A 84 -16.94 20.31 16.92
CA VAL A 84 -15.75 19.44 16.98
C VAL A 84 -15.20 19.63 18.38
N VAL A 85 -15.39 18.63 19.22
CA VAL A 85 -14.79 18.66 20.56
C VAL A 85 -13.33 18.32 20.42
N SER A 86 -12.51 19.35 20.58
CA SER A 86 -11.09 19.22 20.83
C SER A 86 -10.85 19.49 22.31
N GLY A 87 -9.87 18.80 22.88
CA GLY A 87 -9.54 18.95 24.29
C GLY A 87 -8.05 18.74 24.50
N ILE A 88 -7.55 19.32 25.59
CA ILE A 88 -6.20 19.05 26.06
C ILE A 88 -6.22 17.68 26.73
N ASN A 89 -5.56 16.71 26.12
CA ASN A 89 -5.41 15.38 26.69
C ASN A 89 -4.10 15.28 27.46
N LEU A 90 -4.16 14.75 28.67
CA LEU A 90 -2.98 14.42 29.48
C LEU A 90 -2.68 12.92 29.36
N ALA A 91 -1.43 12.58 29.07
CA ALA A 91 -1.00 11.19 28.92
C ALA A 91 0.34 10.96 29.64
N ILE A 92 0.53 9.74 30.14
CA ILE A 92 1.78 9.32 30.78
C ILE A 92 2.68 8.68 29.74
N ASN A 93 3.94 9.13 29.68
CA ASN A 93 4.93 8.54 28.79
C ASN A 93 5.26 7.10 29.21
N ARG A 94 5.07 6.13 28.31
CA ARG A 94 5.35 4.71 28.56
C ARG A 94 6.83 4.37 28.77
N PHE A 95 7.75 5.30 28.51
CA PHE A 95 9.19 5.10 28.57
C PHE A 95 9.85 5.60 29.87
N ILE A 96 9.07 5.99 30.88
CA ILE A 96 9.58 6.38 32.19
C ILE A 96 9.53 5.19 33.16
N ASN A 97 10.31 5.24 34.23
CA ASN A 97 10.33 4.18 35.25
C ASN A 97 9.00 4.11 36.04
N GLU A 98 8.76 2.99 36.70
CA GLU A 98 7.48 2.73 37.39
C GLU A 98 7.16 3.75 38.49
N GLU A 99 8.19 4.22 39.21
CA GLU A 99 8.05 5.25 40.23
C GLU A 99 7.54 6.58 39.62
N ASN A 100 8.11 7.01 38.51
CA ASN A 100 7.68 8.20 37.79
C ASN A 100 6.30 8.03 37.15
N VAL A 101 5.92 6.82 36.73
CA VAL A 101 4.54 6.53 36.29
C VAL A 101 3.56 6.77 37.43
N LYS A 102 3.86 6.29 38.65
CA LYS A 102 3.01 6.50 39.84
C LYS A 102 2.91 7.98 40.21
N ALA A 103 4.04 8.70 40.19
CA ALA A 103 4.05 10.14 40.46
C ALA A 103 3.25 10.94 39.41
N ALA A 104 3.47 10.64 38.12
CA ALA A 104 2.73 11.29 37.03
C ALA A 104 1.23 11.01 37.11
N TYR A 105 0.83 9.80 37.53
CA TYR A 105 -0.57 9.45 37.74
C TYR A 105 -1.22 10.33 38.82
N GLU A 106 -0.58 10.53 39.97
CA GLU A 106 -1.12 11.40 41.01
C GLU A 106 -1.21 12.86 40.56
N VAL A 107 -0.24 13.36 39.77
CA VAL A 107 -0.32 14.70 39.16
C VAL A 107 -1.51 14.81 38.21
N ILE A 108 -1.70 13.86 37.30
CA ILE A 108 -2.83 13.88 36.37
C ILE A 108 -4.15 13.81 37.13
N LYS A 109 -4.25 12.95 38.15
CA LYS A 109 -5.43 12.84 39.01
C LYS A 109 -5.76 14.16 39.71
N TYR A 110 -4.76 14.87 40.20
CA TYR A 110 -4.93 16.20 40.78
C TYR A 110 -5.40 17.22 39.74
N LEU A 111 -4.71 17.33 38.59
CA LEU A 111 -5.05 18.28 37.52
C LEU A 111 -6.44 18.04 36.91
N THR A 112 -6.90 16.77 36.90
CA THR A 112 -8.21 16.37 36.39
C THR A 112 -9.27 16.25 37.48
N SER A 113 -8.95 16.62 38.71
CA SER A 113 -9.93 16.63 39.80
C SER A 113 -11.03 17.66 39.56
N GLU A 114 -12.23 17.38 40.07
CA GLU A 114 -13.37 18.30 39.96
C GLU A 114 -13.04 19.68 40.53
N GLU A 115 -12.38 19.73 41.69
CA GLU A 115 -12.00 20.97 42.35
C GLU A 115 -11.08 21.82 41.47
N ILE A 116 -10.03 21.22 40.88
CA ILE A 116 -9.10 21.96 40.02
C ILE A 116 -9.77 22.40 38.72
N GLN A 117 -10.58 21.54 38.10
CA GLN A 117 -11.32 21.92 36.91
C GLN A 117 -12.34 23.05 37.20
N ARG A 118 -13.00 23.01 38.36
CA ARG A 118 -13.94 24.04 38.80
C ARG A 118 -13.25 25.37 39.10
N GLU A 119 -12.29 25.38 40.01
CA GLU A 119 -11.70 26.61 40.54
C GLU A 119 -10.68 27.23 39.58
N ILE A 120 -9.92 26.41 38.87
CA ILE A 120 -8.88 26.91 37.95
C ILE A 120 -9.44 27.04 36.53
N ILE A 121 -9.92 25.96 35.92
CA ILE A 121 -10.31 25.99 34.50
C ILE A 121 -11.56 26.85 34.30
N VAL A 122 -12.61 26.63 35.09
CA VAL A 122 -13.85 27.37 34.94
C VAL A 122 -13.80 28.74 35.60
N LYS A 123 -13.56 28.84 36.91
CA LYS A 123 -13.69 30.13 37.61
C LYS A 123 -12.57 31.13 37.30
N LYS A 124 -11.33 30.65 37.19
CA LYS A 124 -10.18 31.55 36.96
C LYS A 124 -9.95 31.84 35.48
N TYR A 125 -10.11 30.85 34.61
CA TYR A 125 -9.84 30.99 33.19
C TYR A 125 -11.10 31.05 32.31
N ASN A 126 -12.31 30.91 32.87
CA ASN A 126 -13.57 30.93 32.12
C ASN A 126 -13.61 29.96 30.94
N LEU A 127 -12.92 28.82 31.05
CA LEU A 127 -12.85 27.80 30.01
C LEU A 127 -13.85 26.67 30.26
N TYR A 128 -14.35 26.08 29.19
CA TYR A 128 -15.12 24.84 29.27
C TYR A 128 -14.25 23.65 29.72
N THR A 129 -14.82 22.77 30.53
CA THR A 129 -14.20 21.53 31.04
C THR A 129 -14.90 20.27 30.56
N ALA A 130 -14.18 19.15 30.54
CA ALA A 130 -14.76 17.85 30.19
C ALA A 130 -15.67 17.26 31.31
N ILE A 131 -15.64 17.81 32.53
CA ILE A 131 -16.44 17.32 33.65
C ILE A 131 -17.88 17.81 33.54
N THR A 132 -18.74 16.99 32.94
CA THR A 132 -20.12 17.38 32.59
C THR A 132 -20.99 17.75 33.79
N LYS A 133 -20.78 17.13 34.96
CA LYS A 133 -21.54 17.44 36.18
C LYS A 133 -21.37 18.88 36.66
N LEU A 134 -20.26 19.55 36.32
CA LEU A 134 -20.05 20.95 36.70
C LEU A 134 -21.05 21.88 36.04
N TYR A 135 -21.63 21.48 34.90
CA TYR A 135 -22.63 22.28 34.21
C TYR A 135 -24.02 22.20 34.85
N ASP A 136 -24.24 21.34 35.84
CA ASP A 136 -25.49 21.33 36.63
C ASP A 136 -25.47 22.33 37.78
N ASP A 137 -24.32 22.96 38.03
CA ASP A 137 -24.13 23.96 39.08
C ASP A 137 -24.48 25.38 38.58
N GLU A 138 -25.38 26.05 39.29
CA GLU A 138 -25.83 27.40 38.95
C GLU A 138 -24.70 28.44 39.01
N GLU A 139 -23.74 28.29 39.94
CA GLU A 139 -22.57 29.17 40.03
C GLU A 139 -21.74 29.06 38.75
N ILE A 140 -21.49 27.85 38.28
CA ILE A 140 -20.75 27.59 37.05
C ILE A 140 -21.49 28.13 35.83
N CYS A 141 -22.80 27.96 35.77
CA CYS A 141 -23.61 28.48 34.67
C CYS A 141 -23.82 29.99 34.70
N SER A 142 -23.47 30.67 35.79
CA SER A 142 -23.38 32.14 35.83
C SER A 142 -22.12 32.67 35.15
N ILE A 143 -21.07 31.84 35.05
CA ILE A 143 -19.78 32.19 34.43
C ILE A 143 -19.75 31.74 32.97
N LEU A 144 -20.22 30.51 32.70
CA LEU A 144 -20.19 29.89 31.39
C LEU A 144 -21.60 29.72 30.82
N SER A 145 -21.72 29.75 29.49
CA SER A 145 -22.97 29.36 28.83
C SER A 145 -23.13 27.83 28.83
N CYS A 146 -23.57 27.28 29.96
CA CYS A 146 -23.88 25.85 30.13
C CYS A 146 -24.84 25.28 29.07
N PRO A 147 -25.86 26.03 28.58
CA PRO A 147 -26.73 25.53 27.53
C PRO A 147 -25.99 25.14 26.25
N LEU A 148 -24.85 25.76 25.94
CA LEU A 148 -24.04 25.40 24.77
C LEU A 148 -23.47 24.00 24.91
N VAL A 149 -22.94 23.65 26.08
CA VAL A 149 -22.36 22.33 26.33
C VAL A 149 -23.45 21.27 26.48
N LYS A 150 -24.49 21.55 27.28
CA LYS A 150 -25.58 20.58 27.53
C LYS A 150 -26.35 20.21 26.28
N LYS A 151 -26.48 21.15 25.33
CA LYS A 151 -27.17 20.91 24.06
C LYS A 151 -26.24 20.46 22.95
N ALA A 152 -24.92 20.55 23.13
CA ALA A 152 -23.94 20.13 22.13
C ALA A 152 -24.16 18.66 21.73
N ARG A 153 -24.17 18.40 20.43
CA ARG A 153 -24.07 17.06 19.84
C ARG A 153 -22.64 16.92 19.38
N THR A 154 -21.79 16.48 20.27
CA THR A 154 -20.36 16.43 20.02
C THR A 154 -20.08 15.39 18.92
N VAL A 155 -19.35 15.80 17.89
CA VAL A 155 -18.72 14.82 17.00
C VAL A 155 -17.31 14.63 17.53
N PRO A 156 -16.99 13.44 18.07
CA PRO A 156 -15.63 13.17 18.47
C PRO A 156 -14.77 13.36 17.22
N ARG A 157 -13.62 14.03 17.38
CA ARG A 157 -12.59 13.96 16.36
C ARG A 157 -12.19 12.49 16.25
N ILE A 158 -12.69 11.79 15.24
CA ILE A 158 -12.30 10.42 14.96
C ILE A 158 -10.84 10.54 14.53
N LEU A 159 -9.92 10.30 15.46
CA LEU A 159 -8.53 10.04 15.13
C LEU A 159 -8.53 8.66 14.48
N GLU A 160 -8.85 8.60 13.19
CA GLU A 160 -8.54 7.41 12.42
C GLU A 160 -7.03 7.18 12.59
N ILE A 161 -6.62 5.94 12.89
CA ILE A 161 -5.20 5.55 13.11
C ILE A 161 -4.29 6.00 11.95
N ASP A 162 -4.91 6.31 10.81
CA ASP A 162 -4.32 6.66 9.54
C ASP A 162 -4.45 8.15 9.17
N ASP A 163 -5.00 9.03 10.03
CA ASP A 163 -5.06 10.48 9.81
C ASP A 163 -3.69 11.12 10.12
N THR A 164 -2.74 10.92 9.21
CA THR A 164 -1.45 11.60 9.25
C THR A 164 -1.63 13.09 8.95
N GLU A 165 -0.70 13.91 9.46
CA GLU A 165 -0.61 15.33 9.11
C GLU A 165 -0.60 15.53 7.58
N GLU A 166 0.10 14.66 6.85
CA GLU A 166 0.13 14.64 5.39
C GLU A 166 -1.26 14.50 4.77
N LYS A 167 -2.12 13.57 5.25
CA LYS A 167 -3.48 13.43 4.73
C LYS A 167 -4.35 14.64 5.06
N ASN A 168 -4.20 15.22 6.25
CA ASN A 168 -4.92 16.44 6.60
C ASN A 168 -4.50 17.63 5.70
N ASN A 169 -3.21 17.72 5.38
CA ASN A 169 -2.68 18.70 4.44
C ASN A 169 -3.21 18.47 3.02
N GLN A 170 -3.25 17.21 2.56
CA GLN A 170 -3.79 16.84 1.25
C GLN A 170 -5.29 17.17 1.13
N ARG A 171 -6.10 16.83 2.13
CA ARG A 171 -7.53 17.21 2.16
C ARG A 171 -7.72 18.72 2.15
N SER A 172 -6.89 19.45 2.91
CA SER A 172 -6.90 20.92 2.91
C SER A 172 -6.53 21.48 1.54
N GLN A 173 -5.56 20.88 0.84
CA GLN A 173 -5.21 21.25 -0.54
C GLN A 173 -6.39 21.02 -1.50
N PHE A 174 -7.10 19.89 -1.39
CA PHE A 174 -8.29 19.64 -2.22
C PHE A 174 -9.40 20.66 -1.96
N LEU A 175 -9.65 21.01 -0.70
CA LEU A 175 -10.61 22.06 -0.36
C LEU A 175 -10.15 23.44 -0.87
N ASN A 176 -8.86 23.72 -0.87
CA ASN A 176 -8.32 24.97 -1.44
C ASN A 176 -8.44 24.99 -2.97
N GLU A 177 -8.18 23.88 -3.67
CA GLU A 177 -8.43 23.75 -5.11
C GLU A 177 -9.91 24.00 -5.44
N PHE A 178 -10.82 23.55 -4.58
CA PHE A 178 -12.24 23.81 -4.72
C PHE A 178 -12.59 25.29 -4.49
N LEU A 179 -12.17 25.84 -3.34
CA LEU A 179 -12.56 27.17 -2.90
C LEU A 179 -11.92 28.26 -3.74
N PHE A 180 -10.66 28.10 -4.14
CA PHE A 180 -9.91 29.13 -4.86
C PHE A 180 -9.64 28.79 -6.32
N GLY A 181 -9.81 27.53 -6.71
CA GLY A 181 -9.81 27.12 -8.11
C GLY A 181 -11.22 27.03 -8.71
N ASN A 182 -11.25 26.54 -9.95
CA ASN A 182 -12.47 26.27 -10.73
C ASN A 182 -12.80 24.77 -10.77
N LYS A 183 -12.60 24.08 -9.65
CA LYS A 183 -12.90 22.65 -9.53
C LYS A 183 -14.36 22.43 -9.17
N ARG A 184 -14.94 21.36 -9.72
CA ARG A 184 -16.32 20.94 -9.41
C ARG A 184 -16.35 20.24 -8.05
N VAL A 185 -17.46 20.36 -7.34
CA VAL A 185 -17.66 19.74 -6.02
C VAL A 185 -17.49 18.23 -6.10
N GLU A 186 -18.06 17.62 -7.14
CA GLU A 186 -18.05 16.18 -7.35
C GLU A 186 -16.62 15.64 -7.56
N GLU A 187 -15.76 16.40 -8.27
CA GLU A 187 -14.36 16.04 -8.48
C GLU A 187 -13.58 16.02 -7.15
N ILE A 188 -13.84 16.99 -6.28
CA ILE A 188 -13.11 17.16 -5.02
C ILE A 188 -13.57 16.13 -3.98
N LEU A 189 -14.88 15.89 -3.90
CA LEU A 189 -15.41 14.82 -3.06
C LEU A 189 -14.94 13.45 -3.57
N GLU A 190 -14.86 13.22 -4.89
CA GLU A 190 -14.30 11.98 -5.44
C GLU A 190 -12.83 11.78 -5.04
N LYS A 191 -12.01 12.85 -5.01
CA LYS A 191 -10.63 12.77 -4.49
C LYS A 191 -10.61 12.37 -3.01
N ILE A 192 -11.40 13.04 -2.16
CA ILE A 192 -11.48 12.76 -0.71
C ILE A 192 -12.01 11.35 -0.45
N ILE A 193 -13.05 10.92 -1.17
CA ILE A 193 -13.61 9.56 -1.08
C ILE A 193 -12.58 8.55 -1.59
N GLY A 194 -11.86 8.87 -2.67
CA GLY A 194 -10.83 8.03 -3.26
C GLY A 194 -9.69 7.72 -2.29
N GLU A 195 -9.35 8.65 -1.38
CA GLU A 195 -8.39 8.40 -0.30
C GLU A 195 -8.88 7.36 0.72
N LYS A 196 -10.19 7.19 0.88
CA LYS A 196 -10.77 6.20 1.81
C LYS A 196 -11.18 4.90 1.11
N LYS A 197 -11.47 4.96 -0.19
CA LYS A 197 -12.03 3.85 -0.94
C LYS A 197 -10.92 2.90 -1.38
N PHE A 198 -10.92 1.71 -0.81
CA PHE A 198 -10.17 0.58 -1.36
C PHE A 198 -10.85 0.08 -2.62
N TYR A 199 -10.12 0.10 -3.72
CA TYR A 199 -10.61 -0.42 -5.00
C TYR A 199 -10.34 -1.92 -5.05
N ASP A 200 -11.40 -2.71 -5.23
CA ASP A 200 -11.33 -4.14 -5.44
C ASP A 200 -11.76 -4.53 -6.86
N TYR A 201 -11.22 -5.63 -7.38
CA TYR A 201 -11.66 -6.20 -8.64
C TYR A 201 -12.95 -6.98 -8.42
N SER A 202 -14.07 -6.29 -8.35
CA SER A 202 -15.38 -6.93 -8.22
C SER A 202 -15.92 -7.40 -9.57
N ILE A 203 -16.43 -8.64 -9.63
CA ILE A 203 -17.13 -9.18 -10.80
C ILE A 203 -18.40 -8.39 -11.13
N LYS A 204 -18.95 -7.66 -10.14
CA LYS A 204 -20.10 -6.78 -10.34
C LYS A 204 -19.77 -5.56 -11.20
N ASN A 205 -18.49 -5.17 -11.27
CA ASN A 205 -18.05 -4.05 -12.10
C ASN A 205 -17.82 -4.52 -13.54
N PRO A 206 -18.18 -3.72 -14.57
CA PRO A 206 -17.98 -4.11 -15.97
C PRO A 206 -16.55 -4.54 -16.29
N THR A 207 -15.54 -3.81 -15.79
CA THR A 207 -14.12 -4.15 -15.98
C THR A 207 -13.76 -5.50 -15.33
N GLY A 208 -14.25 -5.76 -14.12
CA GLY A 208 -14.03 -7.03 -13.43
C GLY A 208 -14.72 -8.19 -14.15
N LEU A 209 -15.94 -7.99 -14.64
CA LEU A 209 -16.66 -8.96 -15.44
C LEU A 209 -15.92 -9.31 -16.74
N ILE A 210 -15.40 -8.30 -17.46
CA ILE A 210 -14.61 -8.51 -18.67
C ILE A 210 -13.37 -9.35 -18.37
N MET A 211 -12.61 -9.01 -17.32
CA MET A 211 -11.43 -9.80 -16.93
C MET A 211 -11.80 -11.23 -16.55
N PHE A 212 -12.90 -11.43 -15.85
CA PHE A 212 -13.41 -12.75 -15.48
C PHE A 212 -13.78 -13.58 -16.72
N ILE A 213 -14.48 -12.99 -17.70
CA ILE A 213 -14.83 -13.64 -18.97
C ILE A 213 -13.57 -14.00 -19.77
N VAL A 214 -12.59 -13.11 -19.84
CA VAL A 214 -11.31 -13.38 -20.53
C VAL A 214 -10.59 -14.57 -19.88
N LEU A 215 -10.53 -14.64 -18.55
CA LEU A 215 -9.93 -15.78 -17.85
C LEU A 215 -10.67 -17.09 -18.15
N LEU A 216 -12.00 -17.09 -18.14
CA LEU A 216 -12.80 -18.27 -18.50
C LEU A 216 -12.59 -18.68 -19.96
N ALA A 217 -12.53 -17.73 -20.88
CA ALA A 217 -12.28 -17.98 -22.29
C ALA A 217 -10.89 -18.62 -22.50
N LEU A 218 -9.86 -18.12 -21.83
CA LEU A 218 -8.51 -18.71 -21.87
C LEU A 218 -8.50 -20.15 -21.37
N ILE A 219 -9.19 -20.44 -20.26
CA ILE A 219 -9.33 -21.82 -19.75
C ILE A 219 -10.08 -22.68 -20.78
N GLY A 220 -11.17 -22.19 -21.36
CA GLY A 220 -11.94 -22.89 -22.39
C GLY A 220 -11.11 -23.19 -23.64
N ILE A 221 -10.28 -22.26 -24.10
CA ILE A 221 -9.35 -22.46 -25.22
C ILE A 221 -8.35 -23.56 -24.90
N ILE A 222 -7.72 -23.53 -23.72
CA ILE A 222 -6.75 -24.55 -23.30
C ILE A 222 -7.40 -25.93 -23.21
N VAL A 223 -8.59 -26.04 -22.62
CA VAL A 223 -9.36 -27.29 -22.55
C VAL A 223 -9.72 -27.78 -23.96
N THR A 224 -10.12 -26.89 -24.86
CA THR A 224 -10.47 -27.26 -26.24
C THR A 224 -9.26 -27.75 -27.02
N ILE A 225 -8.14 -27.03 -26.95
CA ILE A 225 -6.84 -27.44 -27.52
C ILE A 225 -6.48 -28.83 -26.98
N PHE A 226 -6.59 -29.00 -25.66
CA PHE A 226 -6.33 -30.25 -24.99
C PHE A 226 -7.21 -31.40 -25.53
N LEU A 227 -8.52 -31.20 -25.66
CA LEU A 227 -9.46 -32.21 -26.18
C LEU A 227 -9.18 -32.57 -27.65
N ILE A 228 -8.80 -31.60 -28.48
CA ILE A 228 -8.42 -31.82 -29.88
C ILE A 228 -7.18 -32.71 -29.93
N PHE A 229 -6.13 -32.38 -29.17
CA PHE A 229 -4.91 -33.16 -29.14
C PHE A 229 -5.15 -34.58 -28.60
N ASN A 230 -6.10 -34.79 -27.70
CA ASN A 230 -6.38 -36.10 -27.09
C ASN A 230 -6.94 -37.16 -28.07
N GLN A 231 -7.31 -36.77 -29.30
CA GLN A 231 -7.83 -37.67 -30.32
C GLN A 231 -6.74 -38.59 -30.89
N LYS A 232 -7.09 -39.86 -31.15
CA LYS A 232 -6.18 -40.88 -31.70
C LYS A 232 -5.48 -40.45 -33.00
N LYS A 233 -6.14 -39.60 -33.80
CA LYS A 233 -5.59 -39.04 -35.04
C LYS A 233 -4.28 -38.30 -34.80
N TYR A 234 -4.12 -37.68 -33.63
CA TYR A 234 -2.94 -36.90 -33.28
C TYR A 234 -1.88 -37.67 -32.48
N ASP A 235 -2.11 -38.96 -32.19
CA ASP A 235 -1.16 -39.80 -31.41
C ASP A 235 0.26 -39.79 -32.02
N LYS A 236 0.36 -39.72 -33.35
CA LYS A 236 1.65 -39.67 -34.08
C LYS A 236 2.42 -38.35 -33.91
N HIS A 237 1.75 -37.28 -33.48
CA HIS A 237 2.34 -35.96 -33.31
C HIS A 237 2.90 -35.73 -31.89
N TYR A 238 2.60 -36.61 -30.93
CA TYR A 238 3.17 -36.59 -29.58
C TYR A 238 4.61 -37.11 -29.54
N ARG A 239 5.53 -36.37 -30.17
CA ARG A 239 6.96 -36.75 -30.14
C ARG A 239 7.64 -36.37 -28.83
N PHE A 240 7.17 -35.30 -28.18
CA PHE A 240 7.82 -34.76 -26.99
C PHE A 240 7.28 -35.38 -25.68
N PHE A 241 6.00 -35.18 -25.38
CA PHE A 241 5.36 -35.75 -24.20
C PHE A 241 4.53 -36.99 -24.52
N SER A 242 4.51 -37.95 -23.60
CA SER A 242 3.47 -38.97 -23.60
C SER A 242 2.14 -38.36 -23.21
N LYS A 243 1.04 -39.04 -23.54
CA LYS A 243 -0.33 -38.57 -23.36
C LYS A 243 -0.62 -38.10 -21.93
N ASP A 244 -0.22 -38.88 -20.92
CA ASP A 244 -0.35 -38.56 -19.49
C ASP A 244 0.49 -37.34 -19.05
N MET A 245 1.67 -37.14 -19.64
CA MET A 245 2.51 -35.98 -19.39
C MET A 245 1.93 -34.70 -19.98
N TYR A 246 1.30 -34.82 -21.15
CA TYR A 246 0.58 -33.72 -21.77
C TYR A 246 -0.67 -33.32 -20.96
N TRP A 247 -1.40 -34.29 -20.43
CA TRP A 247 -2.48 -34.07 -19.47
C TRP A 247 -2.00 -33.28 -18.26
N MET A 248 -0.92 -33.74 -17.63
CA MET A 248 -0.34 -33.07 -16.46
C MET A 248 0.06 -31.63 -16.80
N TYR A 249 0.72 -31.41 -17.95
CA TYR A 249 1.08 -30.07 -18.42
C TYR A 249 -0.14 -29.15 -18.55
N CYS A 250 -1.22 -29.61 -19.19
CA CYS A 250 -2.43 -28.79 -19.39
C CYS A 250 -3.16 -28.50 -18.08
N VAL A 251 -3.26 -29.49 -17.19
CA VAL A 251 -3.83 -29.30 -15.85
C VAL A 251 -3.05 -28.26 -15.07
N GLY A 252 -1.72 -28.30 -15.11
CA GLY A 252 -0.88 -27.30 -14.47
C GLY A 252 -1.16 -25.87 -14.96
N ILE A 253 -1.27 -25.66 -16.27
CA ILE A 253 -1.60 -24.35 -16.85
C ILE A 253 -2.99 -23.87 -16.41
N ILE A 254 -3.99 -24.75 -16.44
CA ILE A 254 -5.35 -24.41 -15.99
C ILE A 254 -5.35 -23.98 -14.51
N ILE A 255 -4.61 -24.68 -13.66
CA ILE A 255 -4.45 -24.33 -12.24
C ILE A 255 -3.76 -22.97 -12.10
N THR A 256 -2.69 -22.70 -12.86
CA THR A 256 -1.99 -21.40 -12.87
C THR A 256 -2.87 -20.25 -13.32
N ILE A 257 -3.75 -20.44 -14.31
CA ILE A 257 -4.72 -19.40 -14.69
C ILE A 257 -5.81 -19.28 -13.63
N GLY A 258 -6.25 -20.42 -13.07
CA GLY A 258 -7.26 -20.48 -12.03
C GLY A 258 -6.87 -19.74 -10.74
N SER A 259 -5.58 -19.63 -10.43
CA SER A 259 -5.13 -18.86 -9.27
C SER A 259 -5.48 -17.36 -9.37
N GLU A 260 -5.65 -16.83 -10.57
CA GLU A 260 -6.02 -15.43 -10.78
C GLU A 260 -7.44 -15.12 -10.27
N PHE A 261 -8.31 -16.12 -10.14
CA PHE A 261 -9.65 -15.92 -9.56
C PHE A 261 -9.61 -15.47 -8.09
N PHE A 262 -8.51 -15.76 -7.36
CA PHE A 262 -8.36 -15.31 -5.97
C PHE A 262 -8.11 -13.80 -5.84
N LYS A 263 -7.81 -13.11 -6.94
CA LYS A 263 -7.65 -11.64 -6.97
C LYS A 263 -8.98 -10.88 -7.02
N PHE A 264 -10.11 -11.57 -7.24
CA PHE A 264 -11.43 -10.93 -7.30
C PHE A 264 -12.04 -10.69 -5.91
N GLY A 265 -12.71 -9.54 -5.79
CA GLY A 265 -13.31 -9.01 -4.57
C GLY A 265 -12.27 -8.59 -3.52
N ASN A 266 -12.73 -8.39 -2.29
CA ASN A 266 -11.84 -8.05 -1.17
C ASN A 266 -10.73 -9.09 -0.99
N LEU A 267 -9.48 -8.63 -1.06
CA LEU A 267 -8.30 -9.42 -0.77
C LEU A 267 -8.19 -9.66 0.74
N SER A 268 -7.97 -10.92 1.10
CA SER A 268 -7.66 -11.33 2.46
C SER A 268 -6.31 -12.05 2.46
N SER A 269 -5.65 -12.11 3.63
CA SER A 269 -4.43 -12.91 3.79
C SER A 269 -4.61 -14.36 3.31
N PHE A 270 -5.79 -14.95 3.55
CA PHE A 270 -6.13 -16.28 3.06
C PHE A 270 -6.20 -16.34 1.52
N LYS A 271 -6.89 -15.40 0.86
CA LYS A 271 -6.94 -15.36 -0.61
C LYS A 271 -5.56 -15.14 -1.22
N CYS A 272 -4.74 -14.27 -0.64
CA CYS A 272 -3.36 -14.07 -1.04
C CYS A 272 -2.56 -15.37 -0.96
N GLN A 273 -2.61 -16.05 0.20
CA GLN A 273 -1.93 -17.32 0.42
C GLN A 273 -2.37 -18.37 -0.60
N MET A 274 -3.67 -18.60 -0.73
CA MET A 274 -4.22 -19.61 -1.63
C MET A 274 -3.92 -19.29 -3.10
N GLY A 275 -4.02 -18.02 -3.50
CA GLY A 275 -3.69 -17.57 -4.84
C GLY A 275 -2.25 -17.92 -5.21
N TYR A 276 -1.27 -17.55 -4.38
CA TYR A 276 0.14 -17.88 -4.62
C TYR A 276 0.41 -19.38 -4.55
N SER A 277 -0.12 -20.09 -3.55
CA SER A 277 0.07 -21.55 -3.45
C SER A 277 -0.46 -22.30 -4.67
N ILE A 278 -1.68 -21.97 -5.13
CA ILE A 278 -2.27 -22.57 -6.33
C ILE A 278 -1.46 -22.22 -7.58
N PHE A 279 -1.02 -20.96 -7.70
CA PHE A 279 -0.15 -20.52 -8.79
C PHE A 279 1.13 -21.37 -8.89
N PHE A 280 1.83 -21.57 -7.75
CA PHE A 280 3.06 -22.37 -7.71
C PHE A 280 2.83 -23.85 -7.98
N VAL A 281 1.78 -24.43 -7.40
CA VAL A 281 1.39 -25.82 -7.68
C VAL A 281 1.13 -26.00 -9.18
N GLY A 282 0.37 -25.11 -9.81
CA GLY A 282 0.10 -25.15 -11.25
C GLY A 282 1.38 -25.06 -12.09
N LEU A 283 2.30 -24.16 -11.73
CA LEU A 283 3.60 -24.04 -12.40
C LEU A 283 4.42 -25.32 -12.25
N THR A 284 4.52 -25.88 -11.04
CA THR A 284 5.33 -27.08 -10.80
C THR A 284 4.75 -28.29 -11.54
N ILE A 285 3.43 -28.49 -11.49
CA ILE A 285 2.74 -29.53 -12.29
C ILE A 285 3.03 -29.36 -13.79
N SER A 286 3.08 -28.11 -14.29
CA SER A 286 3.46 -27.82 -15.68
C SER A 286 4.93 -28.09 -15.99
N TYR A 287 5.84 -27.91 -15.03
CA TYR A 287 7.27 -28.10 -15.25
C TYR A 287 7.75 -29.54 -15.08
N ILE A 288 7.13 -30.36 -14.23
CA ILE A 288 7.53 -31.77 -14.03
C ILE A 288 7.64 -32.57 -15.36
N PRO A 289 6.67 -32.51 -16.30
CA PRO A 289 6.79 -33.22 -17.58
C PRO A 289 7.99 -32.73 -18.41
N ILE A 290 8.21 -31.42 -18.44
CA ILE A 290 9.34 -30.79 -19.15
C ILE A 290 10.66 -31.29 -18.56
N LEU A 291 10.80 -31.22 -17.24
CA LEU A 291 12.01 -31.65 -16.53
C LEU A 291 12.28 -33.14 -16.71
N TYR A 292 11.25 -33.99 -16.60
CA TYR A 292 11.39 -35.42 -16.88
C TYR A 292 11.92 -35.66 -18.29
N LYS A 293 11.31 -34.99 -19.30
CA LYS A 293 11.68 -35.20 -20.69
C LYS A 293 13.11 -34.72 -20.98
N LEU A 294 13.50 -33.59 -20.42
CA LEU A 294 14.88 -33.10 -20.48
C LEU A 294 15.85 -34.13 -19.87
N LEU A 295 15.56 -34.60 -18.65
CA LEU A 295 16.40 -35.56 -17.92
C LEU A 295 16.69 -36.84 -18.72
N ILE A 296 15.67 -37.42 -19.37
CA ILE A 296 15.85 -38.64 -20.17
C ILE A 296 16.47 -38.40 -21.55
N THR A 297 16.44 -37.16 -22.05
CA THR A 297 16.93 -36.81 -23.39
C THR A 297 18.41 -36.41 -23.37
N ILE A 298 18.93 -35.94 -22.22
CA ILE A 298 20.35 -35.58 -22.10
C ILE A 298 21.22 -36.82 -22.38
N PRO A 299 22.15 -36.75 -23.36
CA PRO A 299 22.96 -37.88 -23.78
C PRO A 299 24.07 -38.25 -22.79
N ASP A 300 24.56 -37.28 -22.01
CA ASP A 300 25.74 -37.44 -21.16
C ASP A 300 25.43 -37.82 -19.71
N VAL A 301 24.14 -37.90 -19.34
CA VAL A 301 23.75 -38.45 -18.05
C VAL A 301 24.02 -39.95 -18.11
N GLY A 302 24.84 -40.47 -17.18
CA GLY A 302 25.24 -41.87 -17.14
C GLY A 302 24.06 -42.80 -17.43
N ASN A 303 24.28 -43.78 -18.32
CA ASN A 303 23.24 -44.67 -18.88
C ASN A 303 22.34 -45.29 -17.79
N SER A 304 22.86 -45.49 -16.58
CA SER A 304 22.13 -46.02 -15.42
C SER A 304 20.98 -45.11 -14.94
N LEU A 305 21.23 -43.81 -14.74
CA LEU A 305 20.22 -42.88 -14.21
C LEU A 305 19.10 -42.64 -15.22
N LYS A 306 19.47 -42.49 -16.49
CA LYS A 306 18.51 -42.37 -17.60
C LYS A 306 17.60 -43.59 -17.69
N PHE A 307 18.18 -44.80 -17.68
CA PHE A 307 17.41 -46.04 -17.74
C PHE A 307 16.52 -46.21 -16.51
N TYR A 308 17.02 -45.84 -15.32
CA TYR A 308 16.25 -45.87 -14.09
C TYR A 308 14.99 -45.00 -14.18
N TRP A 309 15.10 -43.73 -14.61
CA TRP A 309 13.95 -42.83 -14.71
C TRP A 309 13.01 -43.14 -15.87
N GLN A 310 13.53 -43.69 -16.97
CA GLN A 310 12.69 -44.22 -18.05
C GLN A 310 11.79 -45.36 -17.54
N LYS A 311 12.35 -46.29 -16.74
CA LYS A 311 11.61 -47.39 -16.14
C LYS A 311 10.69 -46.95 -14.99
N ASN A 312 11.07 -45.93 -14.23
CA ASN A 312 10.37 -45.47 -13.02
C ASN A 312 9.70 -44.09 -13.19
N LYS A 313 9.13 -43.81 -14.37
CA LYS A 313 8.51 -42.51 -14.69
C LYS A 313 7.51 -42.00 -13.64
N ILE A 314 6.60 -42.86 -13.19
CA ILE A 314 5.57 -42.47 -12.20
C ILE A 314 6.22 -42.07 -10.87
N LYS A 315 7.29 -42.77 -10.44
CA LYS A 315 8.01 -42.42 -9.21
C LYS A 315 8.65 -41.03 -9.31
N PHE A 316 9.23 -40.68 -10.46
CA PHE A 316 9.76 -39.33 -10.69
C PHE A 316 8.68 -38.25 -10.49
N ILE A 317 7.50 -38.46 -11.07
CA ILE A 317 6.37 -37.54 -10.95
C ILE A 317 5.93 -37.42 -9.49
N ILE A 318 5.73 -38.56 -8.81
CA ILE A 318 5.31 -38.58 -7.40
C ILE A 318 6.32 -37.84 -6.53
N ILE A 319 7.63 -38.08 -6.71
CA ILE A 319 8.68 -37.38 -5.96
C ILE A 319 8.62 -35.87 -6.21
N GLY A 320 8.47 -35.43 -7.47
CA GLY A 320 8.34 -34.01 -7.81
C GLY A 320 7.13 -33.34 -7.15
N VAL A 321 5.98 -34.03 -7.13
CA VAL A 321 4.77 -33.55 -6.47
C VAL A 321 4.92 -33.51 -4.96
N LEU A 322 5.54 -34.53 -4.34
CA LEU A 322 5.77 -34.56 -2.89
C LEU A 322 6.70 -33.43 -2.43
N ILE A 323 7.75 -33.14 -3.20
CA ILE A 323 8.65 -32.01 -2.94
C ILE A 323 7.86 -30.70 -2.98
N GLU A 324 7.00 -30.51 -3.98
CA GLU A 324 6.15 -29.31 -4.10
C GLU A 324 5.16 -29.18 -2.95
N ILE A 325 4.53 -30.28 -2.51
CA ILE A 325 3.63 -30.27 -1.36
C ILE A 325 4.40 -29.84 -0.10
N ALA A 326 5.59 -30.41 0.14
CA ALA A 326 6.43 -30.02 1.28
C ALA A 326 6.79 -28.53 1.25
N ILE A 327 7.14 -28.00 0.07
CA ILE A 327 7.44 -26.58 -0.12
C ILE A 327 6.19 -25.71 0.12
N ASN A 328 5.02 -26.09 -0.38
CA ASN A 328 3.78 -25.34 -0.15
C ASN A 328 3.38 -25.35 1.32
N LEU A 329 3.60 -26.45 2.04
CA LEU A 329 3.40 -26.49 3.49
C LEU A 329 4.32 -25.51 4.23
N LEU A 330 5.58 -25.36 3.78
CA LEU A 330 6.49 -24.34 4.29
C LEU A 330 6.01 -22.92 3.95
N PHE A 331 5.45 -22.69 2.77
CA PHE A 331 4.86 -21.39 2.40
C PHE A 331 3.65 -21.03 3.26
N ILE A 332 2.83 -22.01 3.66
CA ILE A 332 1.68 -21.77 4.55
C ILE A 332 2.14 -21.26 5.92
N ALA A 333 3.32 -21.66 6.38
CA ALA A 333 3.90 -21.16 7.63
C ALA A 333 4.36 -19.70 7.57
N ALA A 334 4.44 -19.09 6.37
CA ALA A 334 4.85 -17.71 6.18
C ALA A 334 3.69 -16.87 5.58
N PRO A 335 2.81 -16.30 6.42
CA PRO A 335 1.57 -15.69 5.96
C PRO A 335 1.83 -14.44 5.12
N PHE A 336 1.04 -14.28 4.04
CA PHE A 336 0.95 -13.03 3.30
C PHE A 336 0.17 -11.98 4.10
N THR A 337 0.69 -10.75 4.12
CA THR A 337 -0.02 -9.58 4.64
C THR A 337 -0.61 -8.79 3.49
N VAL A 338 -1.87 -8.40 3.62
CA VAL A 338 -2.47 -7.41 2.72
C VAL A 338 -1.93 -6.05 3.15
N ASN A 339 -1.20 -5.39 2.28
CA ASN A 339 -0.77 -4.01 2.48
C ASN A 339 -1.47 -3.12 1.47
N ASP A 340 -1.68 -1.88 1.87
CA ASP A 340 -2.27 -0.87 1.00
C ASP A 340 -1.17 -0.26 0.12
N ASP A 341 -1.37 -0.29 -1.19
CA ASP A 341 -0.53 0.48 -2.11
C ASP A 341 -1.14 1.88 -2.28
N LYS A 342 -0.46 2.90 -1.77
CA LYS A 342 -0.93 4.30 -1.77
C LYS A 342 -0.39 5.11 -2.96
N SER A 343 0.38 4.51 -3.87
CA SER A 343 1.14 5.25 -4.90
C SER A 343 0.28 5.99 -5.93
N HIS A 344 -0.90 5.46 -6.30
CA HIS A 344 -1.79 6.10 -7.29
C HIS A 344 -3.28 6.01 -6.94
N LYS A 345 -3.71 4.88 -6.39
CA LYS A 345 -5.05 4.66 -5.82
C LYS A 345 -4.90 3.58 -4.75
N ASN A 346 -5.73 3.63 -3.72
CA ASN A 346 -5.72 2.63 -2.66
C ASN A 346 -6.18 1.27 -3.21
N TYR A 347 -5.21 0.43 -3.57
CA TYR A 347 -5.42 -0.97 -3.92
C TYR A 347 -4.80 -1.85 -2.85
N ASN A 348 -5.50 -2.91 -2.50
CA ASN A 348 -4.94 -3.95 -1.67
C ASN A 348 -3.94 -4.75 -2.50
N ARG A 349 -2.71 -4.90 -2.00
CA ARG A 349 -1.70 -5.79 -2.59
C ARG A 349 -1.25 -6.84 -1.60
N CYS A 350 -1.08 -8.06 -2.10
CA CYS A 350 -0.50 -9.14 -1.32
C CYS A 350 1.01 -8.89 -1.20
N THR A 351 1.50 -8.78 0.02
CA THR A 351 2.93 -8.58 0.30
C THR A 351 3.43 -9.67 1.23
N MET A 352 4.68 -10.05 1.01
CA MET A 352 5.34 -11.08 1.80
C MET A 352 6.46 -10.40 2.59
N LYS A 353 6.26 -10.21 3.90
CA LYS A 353 7.26 -9.56 4.77
C LYS A 353 8.36 -10.51 5.23
N SER A 354 8.11 -11.82 5.18
CA SER A 354 9.05 -12.82 5.67
C SER A 354 10.24 -13.00 4.71
N THR A 355 11.44 -12.64 5.18
CA THR A 355 12.70 -12.89 4.45
C THR A 355 12.91 -14.37 4.14
N PHE A 356 12.44 -15.27 5.02
CA PHE A 356 12.46 -16.71 4.80
C PHE A 356 11.61 -17.13 3.60
N ALA A 357 10.44 -16.53 3.40
CA ALA A 357 9.61 -16.86 2.26
C ALA A 357 10.21 -16.28 0.96
N ILE A 358 10.83 -15.09 1.03
CA ILE A 358 11.54 -14.49 -0.10
C ILE A 358 12.72 -15.36 -0.50
N SER A 359 13.52 -15.85 0.47
CA SER A 359 14.67 -16.71 0.18
C SER A 359 14.23 -18.05 -0.41
N ASN A 360 13.16 -18.68 0.11
CA ASN A 360 12.60 -19.90 -0.49
C ASN A 360 12.14 -19.67 -1.93
N TYR A 361 11.47 -18.54 -2.21
CA TYR A 361 11.07 -18.17 -3.56
C TYR A 361 12.28 -18.03 -4.50
N VAL A 362 13.34 -17.34 -4.06
CA VAL A 362 14.58 -17.18 -4.83
C VAL A 362 15.25 -18.54 -5.06
N ILE A 363 15.33 -19.40 -4.04
CA ILE A 363 15.92 -20.74 -4.16
C ILE A 363 15.17 -21.57 -5.20
N LEU A 364 13.83 -21.57 -5.19
CA LEU A 364 13.03 -22.28 -6.20
C LEU A 364 13.31 -21.76 -7.60
N PHE A 365 13.37 -20.45 -7.76
CA PHE A 365 13.68 -19.82 -9.04
C PHE A 365 15.08 -20.21 -9.52
N MET A 366 16.06 -20.24 -8.62
CA MET A 366 17.45 -20.63 -8.92
C MET A 366 17.56 -22.12 -9.27
N ILE A 367 16.86 -23.02 -8.56
CA ILE A 367 16.78 -24.44 -8.91
C ILE A 367 16.20 -24.61 -10.33
N ARG A 368 15.14 -23.86 -10.67
CA ARG A 368 14.54 -23.88 -12.01
C ARG A 368 15.50 -23.38 -13.08
N ILE A 369 16.20 -22.27 -12.85
CA ILE A 369 17.24 -21.77 -13.78
C ILE A 369 18.39 -22.75 -13.92
N TYR A 370 18.85 -23.35 -12.83
CA TYR A 370 19.94 -24.32 -12.84
C TYR A 370 19.58 -25.53 -13.72
N MET A 371 18.37 -26.08 -13.53
CA MET A 371 17.86 -27.20 -14.35
C MET A 371 17.78 -26.82 -15.85
N LEU A 372 17.45 -25.57 -16.18
CA LEU A 372 17.44 -25.09 -17.56
C LEU A 372 18.87 -24.88 -18.12
N LYS A 373 19.78 -24.28 -17.35
CA LYS A 373 21.14 -23.93 -17.81
C LYS A 373 21.97 -25.18 -18.13
N ASP A 374 21.82 -26.24 -17.34
CA ASP A 374 22.55 -27.49 -17.55
C ASP A 374 22.09 -28.21 -18.82
N SER A 375 20.81 -28.05 -19.18
CA SER A 375 20.26 -28.57 -20.45
C SER A 375 20.82 -27.88 -21.71
N VAL A 376 21.26 -26.62 -21.60
CA VAL A 376 21.78 -25.84 -22.74
C VAL A 376 23.26 -26.11 -22.99
N LYS A 377 24.07 -26.25 -21.93
CA LYS A 377 25.52 -26.49 -22.05
C LYS A 377 25.85 -27.80 -22.78
N THR A 378 25.11 -28.86 -22.48
CA THR A 378 25.30 -30.20 -23.07
C THR A 378 25.05 -30.21 -24.58
N LYS A 379 24.11 -29.40 -25.10
CA LYS A 379 23.88 -29.31 -26.55
C LYS A 379 25.07 -28.67 -27.30
N LYS A 380 25.63 -27.59 -26.74
CA LYS A 380 26.75 -26.85 -27.36
C LYS A 380 28.05 -27.67 -27.36
N GLN A 381 28.29 -28.48 -26.33
CA GLN A 381 29.48 -29.32 -26.22
C GLN A 381 29.47 -30.48 -27.21
N LYS A 382 28.27 -31.02 -27.52
CA LYS A 382 28.08 -32.09 -28.51
C LYS A 382 28.22 -31.62 -29.96
N GLU A 383 27.75 -30.40 -30.27
CA GLU A 383 27.99 -29.80 -31.60
C GLU A 383 29.49 -29.54 -31.82
N ILE A 384 30.21 -29.06 -30.80
CA ILE A 384 31.66 -28.82 -30.89
C ILE A 384 32.44 -30.14 -31.01
N SER A 385 32.11 -31.19 -30.25
CA SER A 385 32.82 -32.47 -30.34
C SER A 385 32.60 -33.16 -31.69
N THR A 386 31.40 -33.07 -32.27
CA THR A 386 31.07 -33.62 -33.60
C THR A 386 31.80 -32.86 -34.71
N ILE A 387 31.88 -31.53 -34.63
CA ILE A 387 32.69 -30.73 -35.56
C ILE A 387 34.17 -31.15 -35.43
N VAL A 388 34.73 -31.22 -34.23
CA VAL A 388 36.15 -31.58 -34.03
C VAL A 388 36.50 -32.99 -34.51
N THR A 389 35.58 -33.96 -34.40
CA THR A 389 35.81 -35.31 -34.95
C THR A 389 35.71 -35.34 -36.47
N THR A 390 34.79 -34.59 -37.07
CA THR A 390 34.65 -34.49 -38.53
C THR A 390 35.81 -33.71 -39.16
N THR A 391 36.36 -32.70 -38.48
CA THR A 391 37.55 -31.98 -38.96
C THR A 391 38.83 -32.81 -38.78
N LYS A 392 38.93 -33.67 -37.75
CA LYS A 392 40.10 -34.56 -37.57
C LYS A 392 40.14 -35.74 -38.55
N SER A 393 39.01 -36.16 -39.12
CA SER A 393 39.00 -37.25 -40.11
C SER A 393 39.32 -36.79 -41.54
N ASN A 394 39.36 -35.49 -41.81
CA ASN A 394 39.57 -34.93 -43.16
C ASN A 394 40.90 -34.17 -43.32
N ILE A 395 41.78 -34.21 -42.32
CA ILE A 395 43.11 -33.60 -42.40
C ILE A 395 44.16 -34.69 -42.14
N SER A 396 44.37 -35.52 -43.15
CA SER A 396 45.67 -36.12 -43.42
C SER A 396 46.14 -35.57 -44.75
N THR A 397 47.39 -35.11 -44.77
CA THR A 397 48.18 -34.49 -45.85
C THR A 397 48.23 -32.96 -45.86
N ASP A 398 49.49 -32.51 -45.88
CA ASP A 398 50.06 -31.18 -46.07
C ASP A 398 50.07 -30.20 -44.90
N ILE A 399 51.11 -30.40 -44.10
CA ILE A 399 51.85 -29.38 -43.35
C ILE A 399 52.42 -28.39 -44.38
N GLY A 400 51.92 -27.15 -44.34
CA GLY A 400 52.55 -25.98 -44.93
C GLY A 400 52.50 -24.85 -43.91
N ASP A 401 53.66 -24.48 -43.38
CA ASP A 401 53.87 -23.33 -42.50
C ASP A 401 53.33 -22.05 -43.12
N VAL A 402 52.34 -21.42 -42.48
CA VAL A 402 52.06 -19.99 -42.69
C VAL A 402 51.75 -19.32 -41.36
N SER A 403 52.50 -18.25 -41.16
CA SER A 403 52.64 -17.39 -39.99
C SER A 403 51.45 -16.46 -39.74
N ASN A 404 51.25 -16.19 -38.46
CA ASN A 404 50.83 -14.94 -37.83
C ASN A 404 49.89 -14.00 -38.60
N LEU A 405 48.61 -14.00 -38.18
CA LEU A 405 47.79 -12.79 -38.17
C LEU A 405 46.87 -12.79 -36.94
N SER A 406 47.20 -11.93 -35.98
CA SER A 406 46.39 -11.63 -34.81
C SER A 406 45.28 -10.66 -35.20
N TYR A 407 44.03 -11.09 -35.11
CA TYR A 407 42.86 -10.22 -35.09
C TYR A 407 42.16 -10.37 -33.74
N THR A 408 42.34 -9.39 -32.88
CA THR A 408 41.60 -9.21 -31.63
C THR A 408 40.28 -8.55 -31.95
N ASP A 409 39.22 -9.36 -32.05
CA ASP A 409 37.84 -8.87 -32.08
C ASP A 409 37.14 -9.39 -30.82
N SER A 410 36.78 -8.48 -29.91
CA SER A 410 36.17 -8.81 -28.64
C SER A 410 34.75 -9.31 -28.87
N LYS A 411 34.57 -10.63 -28.74
CA LYS A 411 33.26 -11.29 -28.81
C LYS A 411 32.41 -10.89 -27.61
N SER A 412 31.69 -9.78 -27.74
CA SER A 412 30.50 -9.52 -26.95
C SER A 412 29.51 -10.67 -27.18
N THR A 413 29.17 -11.37 -26.10
CA THR A 413 28.30 -12.55 -26.21
C THR A 413 26.86 -12.13 -26.46
N ILE A 414 26.06 -12.96 -27.14
CA ILE A 414 24.62 -12.72 -27.33
C ILE A 414 23.91 -12.50 -25.97
N ILE A 415 24.42 -13.11 -24.90
CA ILE A 415 23.95 -12.91 -23.53
C ILE A 415 24.24 -11.48 -23.03
N GLU A 416 25.41 -10.93 -23.34
CA GLU A 416 25.78 -9.54 -23.02
C GLU A 416 24.92 -8.52 -23.80
N LYS A 417 24.56 -8.85 -25.04
CA LYS A 417 23.60 -8.04 -25.83
C LYS A 417 22.17 -8.12 -25.28
N ILE A 418 21.74 -9.29 -24.77
CA ILE A 418 20.42 -9.48 -24.12
C ILE A 418 20.38 -8.78 -22.74
N ILE A 419 21.47 -8.83 -21.98
CA ILE A 419 21.59 -8.12 -20.69
C ILE A 419 21.59 -6.61 -20.92
N ASN A 420 22.35 -6.09 -21.89
CA ASN A 420 22.33 -4.67 -22.22
C ASN A 420 20.97 -4.23 -22.76
N TYR A 421 20.26 -5.05 -23.55
CA TYR A 421 18.92 -4.72 -24.05
C TYR A 421 17.86 -4.65 -22.93
N HIS A 422 17.99 -5.45 -21.87
CA HIS A 422 17.04 -5.44 -20.75
C HIS A 422 17.37 -4.43 -19.63
N TYR A 423 18.61 -3.96 -19.51
CA TYR A 423 19.04 -3.05 -18.44
C TYR A 423 19.26 -1.58 -18.86
N THR A 424 19.08 -1.22 -20.14
CA THR A 424 19.29 0.17 -20.61
C THR A 424 18.03 1.03 -20.76
N GLN A 425 16.90 0.67 -20.13
CA GLN A 425 15.67 1.48 -20.18
C GLN A 425 15.20 2.05 -18.83
N TYR A 426 15.96 1.90 -17.73
CA TYR A 426 15.60 2.52 -16.45
C TYR A 426 16.83 2.92 -15.62
N SER A 427 17.64 3.84 -16.12
CA SER A 427 18.46 4.70 -15.27
C SER A 427 18.90 5.94 -16.04
N ILE A 428 18.09 7.00 -15.98
CA ILE A 428 18.48 8.42 -15.97
C ILE A 428 17.21 9.16 -15.54
N ALA A 429 17.03 9.31 -14.23
CA ALA A 429 16.27 10.38 -13.61
C ALA A 429 16.68 10.47 -12.14
N ASN A 430 17.58 11.41 -11.86
CA ASN A 430 17.84 12.07 -10.57
C ASN A 430 18.22 11.23 -9.34
N GLU A 431 19.52 10.92 -9.22
CA GLU A 431 20.18 10.67 -7.93
C GLU A 431 21.46 11.53 -7.75
N LYS A 432 21.57 12.66 -8.47
CA LYS A 432 22.69 13.62 -8.30
C LYS A 432 22.29 14.97 -7.69
N GLY A 433 21.01 15.17 -7.35
CA GLY A 433 20.52 16.42 -6.76
C GLY A 433 20.46 16.44 -5.22
N LEU A 434 20.38 15.28 -4.55
CA LEU A 434 20.13 15.24 -3.10
C LEU A 434 21.42 15.19 -2.25
N THR A 435 22.52 14.66 -2.79
CA THR A 435 23.78 14.51 -2.03
C THR A 435 24.56 15.81 -1.87
N TYR A 436 24.23 16.86 -2.64
CA TYR A 436 24.86 18.17 -2.51
C TYR A 436 24.24 19.02 -1.39
N TYR A 437 22.97 18.78 -1.01
CA TYR A 437 22.29 19.56 0.02
C TYR A 437 22.54 19.04 1.44
N ILE A 438 22.71 17.71 1.60
CA ILE A 438 22.92 17.10 2.92
C ILE A 438 24.34 17.33 3.44
N LYS A 439 25.33 17.55 2.56
CA LYS A 439 26.73 17.74 2.98
C LYS A 439 27.05 19.16 3.46
N ASN A 440 26.16 20.14 3.25
CA ASN A 440 26.36 21.53 3.66
C ASN A 440 25.57 21.94 4.92
N THR A 441 24.73 21.07 5.48
CA THR A 441 24.01 21.37 6.74
C THR A 441 24.72 20.84 8.00
N ASP A 442 25.66 19.89 7.86
CA ASP A 442 26.34 19.26 9.01
C ASP A 442 27.69 19.90 9.40
N THR A 443 28.06 21.06 8.84
CA THR A 443 29.36 21.71 9.14
C THR A 443 29.29 23.10 9.79
N ASN A 444 28.11 23.58 10.19
CA ASN A 444 27.96 24.91 10.81
C ASN A 444 27.35 24.95 12.21
N TYR A 445 27.32 23.83 12.94
CA TYR A 445 26.90 23.80 14.36
C TYR A 445 28.00 23.24 15.26
N GLU A 446 29.13 23.94 15.33
CA GLU A 446 30.01 23.88 16.51
C GLU A 446 30.98 25.07 16.52
N LYS A 447 30.59 26.10 17.27
CA LYS A 447 31.36 27.20 17.90
C LYS A 447 30.66 28.54 17.73
N ASN A 448 29.92 28.92 18.78
CA ASN A 448 30.16 30.17 19.48
C ASN A 448 29.31 30.23 20.75
N ASP A 449 29.98 30.01 21.88
CA ASP A 449 29.57 30.58 23.16
C ASP A 449 29.68 32.10 23.09
N SER A 450 28.62 32.82 23.47
CA SER A 450 28.68 33.84 24.52
C SER A 450 27.36 34.62 24.64
N ASN A 451 26.83 34.65 25.87
CA ASN A 451 26.01 35.69 26.48
C ASN A 451 24.81 36.26 25.72
N ILE A 452 23.60 35.72 25.98
CA ILE A 452 22.37 36.53 25.93
C ILE A 452 21.50 36.22 27.17
N ASN A 453 21.38 37.23 28.03
CA ASN A 453 20.41 37.32 29.12
C ASN A 453 18.99 37.40 28.55
N TYR A 454 18.10 36.51 28.97
CA TYR A 454 16.65 36.68 28.79
C TYR A 454 16.05 37.31 30.05
N SER A 455 15.75 38.60 29.96
CA SER A 455 14.83 39.31 30.85
C SER A 455 13.43 39.22 30.23
N PHE A 456 12.54 38.43 30.84
CA PHE A 456 11.10 38.50 30.57
C PHE A 456 10.51 39.65 31.38
N ALA A 457 10.04 40.69 30.69
CA ALA A 457 9.17 41.71 31.25
C ALA A 457 7.92 41.80 30.36
N TYR A 458 6.79 41.42 30.94
CA TYR A 458 5.46 41.69 30.43
C TYR A 458 5.19 43.20 30.45
N LYS A 459 4.52 43.70 29.40
CA LYS A 459 3.70 44.90 29.48
C LYS A 459 2.43 44.69 28.68
#